data_AF-A0A6G8CJR6-F1
#
_entry.id   AF-A0A6G8CJR6-F1
#
_cell.length_a   1.000
_cell.length_b   1.000
_cell.length_c   1.000
_cell.angle_alpha   90.00
_cell.angle_beta   90.00
_cell.angle_gamma   90.00
#
_symmetry.space_group_name_H-M   'P 1'
#
loop_
_entity.id
_entity.type
_entity.pdbx_description
1 polymer ?
#
loop_
_entity_poly.entity_id
_entity_poly.type
_entity_poly.pdbx_seq_one_letter_code
_entity_poly.pdbx_strand_id
1 'polypeptide(L)'
;MSFVPGGEGVASLGSALDRKPARSELAVLLSQYGKAQTRCSSVIAEQAALIEALQAEQVRLRAELVIRVTALQFEREDRMRLEAMAPGLPRRAVLARQIEYLMGRIEALLREQTRWRWGRESRREARPSSPPEVEFPARDGAGRMDECSAFAPRENASTAPVEQEAHVDAANLQEVELLICRTGCISHGDYWRVQDQCRRTGKPCILVDEHQAIHAMRQGDGIVIQACPVRSL
;
A
#
# COMPACT_ATOMS: atom_id res chain seq x y z
N MET A 1 81.64 43.32 -5.90
CA MET A 1 82.88 43.64 -5.16
C MET A 1 82.49 44.33 -3.86
N SER A 2 83.16 43.95 -2.77
CA SER A 2 83.19 44.63 -1.46
C SER A 2 82.11 44.27 -0.42
N PHE A 3 82.47 43.27 0.40
CA PHE A 3 82.52 43.28 1.88
C PHE A 3 81.26 43.59 2.71
N VAL A 4 80.84 42.66 3.57
CA VAL A 4 80.55 42.85 5.03
C VAL A 4 80.57 41.46 5.71
N PRO A 5 81.08 41.30 6.95
CA PRO A 5 81.48 40.04 7.56
C PRO A 5 80.31 39.24 8.14
N GLY A 6 80.48 37.90 8.13
CA GLY A 6 79.60 36.97 8.83
C GLY A 6 79.68 37.18 10.34
N GLY A 7 78.59 37.72 10.89
CA GLY A 7 78.38 37.87 12.32
C GLY A 7 78.15 36.52 12.99
N GLU A 8 78.85 36.37 14.11
CA GLU A 8 78.60 35.40 15.16
C GLU A 8 77.12 35.42 15.56
N GLY A 9 76.52 34.23 15.60
CA GLY A 9 75.13 34.06 15.99
C GLY A 9 74.78 32.61 16.27
N VAL A 10 75.75 31.81 16.75
CA VAL A 10 75.48 30.48 17.30
C VAL A 10 75.08 30.67 18.76
N ALA A 11 73.90 31.24 18.99
CA ALA A 11 73.33 31.32 20.33
C ALA A 11 71.80 31.27 20.21
N SER A 12 71.21 30.37 20.98
CA SER A 12 69.78 30.32 21.27
C SER A 12 68.87 29.52 20.32
N LEU A 13 69.29 28.31 19.94
CA LEU A 13 68.32 27.22 19.63
C LEU A 13 68.39 26.05 20.64
N GLY A 14 69.29 26.13 21.64
CA GLY A 14 69.56 25.04 22.57
C GLY A 14 68.79 25.04 23.90
N SER A 15 67.94 26.04 24.19
CA SER A 15 67.31 26.18 25.52
C SER A 15 65.85 25.71 25.59
N ALA A 16 65.23 25.34 24.47
CA ALA A 16 63.80 25.01 24.43
C ALA A 16 63.49 23.51 24.66
N LEU A 17 64.48 22.62 24.67
CA LEU A 17 64.27 21.17 24.71
C LEU A 17 64.63 20.46 26.02
N ASP A 18 65.09 21.16 27.06
CA ASP A 18 65.40 20.52 28.36
C ASP A 18 64.45 20.96 29.49
N ARG A 19 63.16 21.08 29.18
CA ARG A 19 62.11 21.17 30.19
C ARG A 19 61.73 19.76 30.63
N LYS A 20 62.60 19.11 31.41
CA LYS A 20 62.18 17.92 32.18
C LYS A 20 60.99 18.37 33.02
N PRO A 21 59.78 17.79 32.84
CA PRO A 21 58.64 18.19 33.66
C PRO A 21 59.06 18.04 35.12
N ALA A 22 58.80 19.07 35.93
CA ALA A 22 58.96 18.92 37.36
C ALA A 22 58.18 17.66 37.75
N ARG A 23 58.77 16.75 38.53
CA ARG A 23 58.20 15.42 38.81
C ARG A 23 56.71 15.47 39.23
N SER A 24 56.29 16.59 39.83
CA SER A 24 54.90 16.92 40.16
C SER A 24 53.97 17.05 38.94
N GLU A 25 54.38 17.72 37.86
CA GLU A 25 53.59 17.88 36.63
C GLU A 25 53.37 16.53 35.96
N LEU A 26 54.41 15.70 35.86
CA LEU A 26 54.29 14.35 35.34
C LEU A 26 53.35 13.49 36.20
N ALA A 27 53.42 13.60 37.53
CA ALA A 27 52.50 12.90 38.43
C ALA A 27 51.05 13.35 38.24
N VAL A 28 50.80 14.65 38.08
CA VAL A 28 49.46 15.18 37.80
C VAL A 28 48.95 14.64 36.46
N LEU A 29 49.75 14.70 35.39
CA LEU A 29 49.36 14.20 34.07
C LEU A 29 49.03 12.70 34.10
N LEU A 30 49.85 11.88 34.76
CA LEU A 30 49.58 10.44 34.91
C LEU A 30 48.27 10.19 35.68
N SER A 31 47.99 10.98 36.72
CA SER A 31 46.73 10.86 37.46
C SER A 31 45.50 11.21 36.60
N GLN A 32 45.59 12.26 35.78
CA GLN A 32 44.49 12.68 34.92
C GLN A 32 44.29 11.71 33.77
N TYR A 33 45.38 11.20 33.19
CA TYR A 33 45.33 10.12 32.21
C TYR A 33 44.69 8.86 32.79
N GLY A 34 45.09 8.44 33.99
CA GLY A 34 44.49 7.28 34.66
C GLY A 34 42.98 7.45 34.90
N LYS A 35 42.53 8.64 35.32
CA LYS A 35 41.10 8.96 35.45
C LYS A 35 40.36 8.89 34.11
N ALA A 36 40.93 9.48 33.06
CA ALA A 36 40.34 9.46 31.73
C ALA A 36 40.30 8.02 31.17
N GLN A 37 41.37 7.26 31.34
CA GLN A 37 41.46 5.85 30.94
C GLN A 37 40.40 5.02 31.64
N THR A 38 40.23 5.19 32.96
CA THR A 38 39.23 4.45 33.74
C THR A 38 37.80 4.75 33.25
N ARG A 39 37.50 6.03 32.98
CA ARG A 39 36.20 6.44 32.43
C ARG A 39 35.97 5.88 31.03
N CYS A 40 36.98 5.90 30.16
CA CYS A 40 36.86 5.32 28.82
C CYS A 40 36.68 3.81 28.90
N SER A 41 37.43 3.11 29.75
CA SER A 41 37.28 1.67 29.93
C SER A 41 35.92 1.29 30.50
N SER A 42 35.35 2.10 31.41
CA SER A 42 34.02 1.82 31.96
C SER A 42 32.94 1.97 30.88
N VAL A 43 32.99 3.05 30.08
CA VAL A 43 32.04 3.25 28.98
C VAL A 43 32.17 2.13 27.94
N ILE A 44 33.38 1.72 27.58
CA ILE A 44 33.59 0.62 26.62
C ILE A 44 33.00 -0.69 27.19
N ALA A 45 33.20 -0.98 28.47
CA ALA A 45 32.66 -2.18 29.10
C ALA A 45 31.12 -2.16 29.15
N GLU A 46 30.52 -1.01 29.50
CA GLU A 46 29.07 -0.82 29.48
C GLU A 46 28.49 -1.00 28.07
N GLN A 47 29.11 -0.40 27.06
CA GLN A 47 28.67 -0.54 25.67
C GLN A 47 28.83 -1.98 25.15
N ALA A 48 29.93 -2.66 25.50
CA ALA A 48 30.13 -4.07 25.15
C ALA A 48 29.02 -4.96 25.74
N ALA A 49 28.66 -4.76 27.01
CA ALA A 49 27.56 -5.49 27.65
C ALA A 49 26.20 -5.22 26.98
N LEU A 50 25.92 -3.97 26.58
CA LEU A 50 24.71 -3.64 25.83
C LEU A 50 24.68 -4.30 24.45
N ILE A 51 25.81 -4.32 23.74
CA ILE A 51 25.92 -5.00 22.44
C ILE A 51 25.65 -6.50 22.60
N GLU A 52 26.25 -7.15 23.59
CA GLU A 52 26.03 -8.58 23.86
C GLU A 52 24.56 -8.87 24.18
N ALA A 53 23.91 -8.03 25.00
CA ALA A 53 22.49 -8.18 25.33
C ALA A 53 21.60 -8.05 24.08
N LEU A 54 21.83 -7.04 23.24
CA LEU A 54 21.08 -6.83 22.01
C LEU A 54 21.34 -7.94 20.98
N GLN A 55 22.57 -8.46 20.89
CA GLN A 55 22.90 -9.59 20.04
C GLN A 55 22.18 -10.87 20.50
N ALA A 56 22.12 -11.12 21.80
CA ALA A 56 21.36 -12.24 22.36
C ALA A 56 19.86 -12.12 22.04
N GLU A 57 19.29 -10.92 22.15
CA GLU A 57 17.90 -10.68 21.78
C GLU A 57 17.64 -10.88 20.29
N GLN A 58 18.54 -10.40 19.42
CA GLN A 58 18.46 -10.63 17.97
C GLN A 58 18.46 -12.12 17.63
N VAL A 59 19.32 -12.92 18.25
CA VAL A 59 19.35 -14.38 18.04
C VAL A 59 18.04 -15.01 18.53
N ARG A 60 17.53 -14.61 19.70
CA ARG A 60 16.25 -15.09 20.25
C ARG A 60 15.08 -14.82 19.30
N LEU A 61 14.95 -13.58 18.83
CA LEU A 61 13.86 -13.18 17.93
C LEU A 61 13.98 -13.88 16.56
N ARG A 62 15.20 -14.07 16.04
CA ARG A 62 15.41 -14.84 14.81
C ARG A 62 15.00 -16.29 14.99
N ALA A 63 15.33 -16.92 16.11
CA ALA A 63 14.90 -18.29 16.40
C ALA A 63 13.37 -18.40 16.48
N GLU A 64 12.70 -17.46 17.15
CA GLU A 64 11.23 -17.41 17.22
C GLU A 64 10.60 -17.26 15.82
N LEU A 65 11.14 -16.37 14.98
CA LEU A 65 10.67 -16.22 13.61
C LEU A 65 10.86 -17.50 12.81
N VAL A 66 12.03 -18.14 12.90
CA VAL A 66 12.29 -19.41 12.21
C VAL A 66 11.27 -20.46 12.63
N ILE A 67 10.99 -20.61 13.93
CA ILE A 67 9.97 -21.55 14.44
C ILE A 67 8.58 -21.24 13.86
N ARG A 68 8.17 -19.97 13.88
CA ARG A 68 6.84 -19.57 13.37
C ARG A 68 6.73 -19.78 11.86
N VAL A 69 7.77 -19.44 11.11
CA VAL A 69 7.79 -19.57 9.64
C VAL A 69 7.82 -21.05 9.24
N THR A 70 8.59 -21.89 9.91
CA THR A 70 8.61 -23.33 9.62
C THR A 70 7.28 -23.99 9.98
N ALA A 71 6.67 -23.64 11.12
CA ALA A 71 5.33 -24.10 11.46
C ALA A 71 4.30 -23.71 10.38
N LEU A 72 4.29 -22.46 9.94
CA LEU A 72 3.41 -22.00 8.86
C LEU A 72 3.65 -22.77 7.55
N GLN A 73 4.90 -23.10 7.25
CA GLN A 73 5.25 -23.89 6.07
C GLN A 73 4.67 -25.30 6.16
N PHE A 74 4.79 -25.97 7.32
CA PHE A 74 4.17 -27.29 7.54
C PHE A 74 2.65 -27.24 7.40
N GLU A 75 1.98 -26.25 8.00
CA GLU A 75 0.53 -26.07 7.86
C GLU A 75 0.10 -25.88 6.40
N ARG A 76 0.91 -25.16 5.60
CA ARG A 76 0.65 -24.99 4.17
C ARG A 76 0.80 -26.29 3.42
N GLU A 77 1.82 -27.08 3.73
CA GLU A 77 2.04 -28.39 3.12
C GLU A 77 0.91 -29.36 3.46
N ASP A 78 0.46 -29.40 4.71
CA ASP A 78 -0.66 -30.24 5.13
C ASP A 78 -1.96 -29.82 4.46
N ARG A 79 -2.23 -28.51 4.35
CA ARG A 79 -3.38 -28.03 3.57
C ARG A 79 -3.30 -28.43 2.11
N MET A 80 -2.12 -28.31 1.47
CA MET A 80 -1.94 -28.77 0.08
C MET A 80 -2.15 -30.27 -0.04
N ARG A 81 -1.69 -31.08 0.92
CA ARG A 81 -1.94 -32.53 0.97
C ARG A 81 -3.44 -32.83 1.04
N LEU A 82 -4.17 -32.14 1.92
CA LEU A 82 -5.63 -32.30 2.04
C LEU A 82 -6.37 -31.88 0.77
N GLU A 83 -5.99 -30.75 0.17
CA GLU A 83 -6.54 -30.29 -1.11
C GLU A 83 -6.27 -31.30 -2.24
N ALA A 84 -5.07 -31.89 -2.28
CA ALA A 84 -4.70 -32.92 -3.24
C ALA A 84 -5.46 -34.24 -3.02
N MET A 85 -5.81 -34.59 -1.79
CA MET A 85 -6.67 -35.74 -1.48
C MET A 85 -8.14 -35.50 -1.86
N ALA A 86 -8.57 -34.24 -1.97
CA ALA A 86 -9.95 -33.86 -2.27
C ALA A 86 -10.08 -32.94 -3.51
N PRO A 87 -9.59 -33.37 -4.70
CA PRO A 87 -9.69 -32.55 -5.90
C PRO A 87 -11.17 -32.32 -6.25
N GLY A 88 -11.57 -31.05 -6.40
CA GLY A 88 -12.94 -30.65 -6.76
C GLY A 88 -13.82 -30.18 -5.60
N LEU A 89 -13.35 -30.27 -4.35
CA LEU A 89 -14.03 -29.65 -3.20
C LEU A 89 -14.32 -28.13 -3.38
N PRO A 90 -13.39 -27.28 -3.86
CA PRO A 90 -13.71 -25.85 -4.06
C PRO A 90 -14.82 -25.63 -5.09
N ARG A 91 -14.81 -26.39 -6.20
CA ARG A 91 -15.86 -26.33 -7.22
C ARG A 91 -17.23 -26.73 -6.65
N ARG A 92 -17.27 -27.79 -5.82
CA ARG A 92 -18.50 -28.22 -5.14
C ARG A 92 -19.01 -27.16 -4.16
N ALA A 93 -18.13 -26.49 -3.43
CA ALA A 93 -18.51 -25.41 -2.52
C ALA A 93 -19.11 -24.20 -3.26
N VAL A 94 -18.56 -23.82 -4.42
CA VAL A 94 -19.12 -22.76 -5.27
C VAL A 94 -20.49 -23.15 -5.79
N LEU A 95 -20.64 -24.37 -6.31
CA LEU A 95 -21.92 -24.87 -6.81
C LEU A 95 -22.98 -24.92 -5.71
N ALA A 96 -22.62 -25.33 -4.50
CA ALA A 96 -23.53 -25.34 -3.35
C ALA A 96 -24.08 -23.93 -3.07
N ARG A 97 -23.22 -22.91 -3.00
CA ARG A 97 -23.64 -21.51 -2.82
C ARG A 97 -24.53 -21.01 -3.96
N GLN A 98 -24.23 -21.43 -5.19
CA GLN A 98 -25.03 -21.03 -6.35
C GLN A 98 -26.41 -21.70 -6.33
N ILE A 99 -26.50 -22.96 -5.92
CA ILE A 99 -27.76 -23.67 -5.71
C ILE A 99 -28.59 -22.95 -4.64
N GLU A 100 -27.98 -22.61 -3.49
CA GLU A 100 -28.65 -21.86 -2.42
C GLU A 100 -29.20 -20.51 -2.93
N TYR A 101 -28.39 -19.78 -3.71
CA TYR A 101 -28.83 -18.53 -4.33
C TYR A 101 -30.01 -18.73 -5.27
N LEU A 102 -29.93 -19.72 -6.17
CA LEU A 102 -31.00 -20.00 -7.13
C LEU A 102 -32.28 -20.45 -6.44
N MET A 103 -32.18 -21.26 -5.39
CA MET A 103 -33.32 -21.64 -4.56
C MET A 103 -33.98 -20.40 -3.94
N GLY A 104 -33.20 -19.51 -3.32
CA GLY A 104 -33.73 -18.25 -2.77
C GLY A 104 -34.40 -17.38 -3.83
N ARG A 105 -33.85 -17.33 -5.05
CA ARG A 105 -34.43 -16.61 -6.18
C ARG A 105 -35.75 -17.22 -6.64
N ILE A 106 -35.82 -18.54 -6.74
CA ILE A 106 -37.04 -19.27 -7.08
C ILE A 106 -38.12 -18.97 -6.03
N GLU A 107 -37.78 -19.06 -4.75
CA GLU A 107 -38.72 -18.73 -3.69
C GLU A 107 -39.21 -17.28 -3.76
N ALA A 108 -38.32 -16.31 -4.04
CA ALA A 108 -38.70 -14.92 -4.22
C ALA A 108 -39.67 -14.73 -5.40
N LEU A 109 -39.38 -15.37 -6.54
CA LEU A 109 -40.25 -15.33 -7.72
C LEU A 109 -41.60 -16.00 -7.46
N LEU A 110 -41.64 -17.12 -6.72
CA LEU A 110 -42.89 -17.77 -6.31
C LEU A 110 -43.72 -16.86 -5.38
N ARG A 111 -43.07 -16.13 -4.45
CA ARG A 111 -43.72 -15.12 -3.61
C ARG A 111 -44.25 -13.95 -4.45
N GLU A 112 -43.53 -13.50 -5.46
CA GLU A 112 -44.03 -12.46 -6.37
C GLU A 112 -45.20 -12.94 -7.22
N GLN A 113 -45.13 -14.14 -7.77
CA GLN A 113 -46.20 -14.70 -8.61
C GLN A 113 -47.51 -14.89 -7.82
N THR A 114 -47.41 -15.36 -6.57
CA THR A 114 -48.58 -15.49 -5.68
C THR A 114 -49.19 -14.11 -5.37
N ARG A 115 -48.37 -13.08 -5.10
CA ARG A 115 -48.85 -11.69 -4.94
C ARG A 115 -49.64 -11.20 -6.16
N TRP A 116 -49.12 -11.42 -7.37
CA TRP A 116 -49.81 -11.01 -8.60
C TRP A 116 -51.09 -11.80 -8.87
N ARG A 117 -51.11 -13.11 -8.59
CA ARG A 117 -52.31 -13.94 -8.75
C ARG A 117 -53.44 -13.47 -7.81
N TRP A 118 -53.14 -13.28 -6.53
CA TRP A 118 -54.12 -12.80 -5.55
C TRP A 118 -54.62 -11.39 -5.88
N GLY A 119 -53.75 -10.50 -6.38
CA GLY A 119 -54.15 -9.16 -6.83
C GLY A 119 -55.06 -9.17 -8.07
N ARG A 120 -54.97 -10.17 -8.96
CA ARG A 120 -55.89 -10.35 -10.10
C ARG A 120 -57.22 -10.97 -9.67
N GLU A 121 -57.20 -11.97 -8.79
CA GLU A 121 -58.40 -12.58 -8.19
C GLU A 121 -59.22 -11.51 -7.47
N SER A 122 -58.58 -10.74 -6.59
CA SER A 122 -59.23 -9.63 -5.85
C SER A 122 -59.79 -8.57 -6.79
N ARG A 123 -59.14 -8.28 -7.92
CA ARG A 123 -59.62 -7.32 -8.93
C ARG A 123 -60.76 -7.88 -9.79
N ARG A 124 -60.87 -9.21 -9.92
CA ARG A 124 -61.99 -9.90 -10.57
C ARG A 124 -63.20 -10.00 -9.64
N GLU A 125 -62.99 -10.31 -8.37
CA GLU A 125 -64.03 -10.30 -7.34
C GLU A 125 -64.55 -8.89 -7.03
N ALA A 126 -63.67 -7.88 -7.08
CA ALA A 126 -64.07 -6.47 -6.96
C ALA A 126 -64.68 -5.90 -8.25
N ARG A 127 -64.73 -6.65 -9.36
CA ARG A 127 -65.50 -6.25 -10.55
C ARG A 127 -66.97 -6.56 -10.26
N PRO A 128 -67.84 -5.55 -10.08
CA PRO A 128 -69.25 -5.81 -9.78
C PRO A 128 -69.89 -6.63 -10.89
N SER A 129 -70.64 -7.68 -10.52
CA SER A 129 -71.37 -8.57 -11.42
C SER A 129 -72.64 -7.91 -11.94
N SER A 130 -72.50 -6.83 -12.71
CA SER A 130 -73.44 -6.25 -13.68
C SER A 130 -72.91 -4.85 -14.07
N PRO A 131 -72.86 -4.48 -15.36
CA PRO A 131 -72.83 -3.07 -15.69
C PRO A 131 -74.17 -2.45 -15.30
N PRO A 132 -74.24 -1.24 -14.72
CA PRO A 132 -75.49 -0.50 -14.75
C PRO A 132 -75.86 -0.26 -16.21
N GLU A 133 -77.09 -0.59 -16.60
CA GLU A 133 -77.68 -0.15 -17.87
C GLU A 133 -77.55 1.37 -17.95
N VAL A 134 -76.77 1.85 -18.90
CA VAL A 134 -76.77 3.27 -19.27
C VAL A 134 -77.29 3.33 -20.69
N GLU A 135 -78.54 3.77 -20.85
CA GLU A 135 -79.12 4.16 -22.13
C GLU A 135 -78.31 5.32 -22.71
N PHE A 136 -77.60 5.05 -23.80
CA PHE A 136 -77.03 6.10 -24.64
C PHE A 136 -77.88 6.23 -25.91
N PRO A 137 -78.44 7.42 -26.20
CA PRO A 137 -79.20 7.62 -27.42
C PRO A 137 -78.28 7.59 -28.64
N ALA A 138 -78.74 6.89 -29.66
CA ALA A 138 -78.10 6.70 -30.95
C ALA A 138 -77.82 8.04 -31.66
N ARG A 139 -76.60 8.19 -32.20
CA ARG A 139 -76.36 8.97 -33.41
C ARG A 139 -75.35 8.27 -34.32
N ASP A 140 -75.81 8.17 -35.56
CA ASP A 140 -75.16 7.57 -36.72
C ASP A 140 -73.90 8.32 -37.18
N GLY A 141 -73.02 7.59 -37.88
CA GLY A 141 -72.27 8.16 -39.00
C GLY A 141 -70.74 8.08 -38.94
N ALA A 142 -70.21 6.92 -39.36
CA ALA A 142 -69.06 6.68 -40.24
C ALA A 142 -67.78 7.57 -40.17
N GLY A 143 -66.61 6.92 -40.01
CA GLY A 143 -65.32 7.54 -40.37
C GLY A 143 -64.04 6.83 -39.90
N ARG A 144 -63.67 5.76 -40.60
CA ARG A 144 -62.31 5.29 -41.00
C ARG A 144 -61.04 5.77 -40.22
N MET A 145 -60.31 4.77 -39.69
CA MET A 145 -58.83 4.54 -39.55
C MET A 145 -57.88 5.73 -39.29
N ASP A 146 -57.10 5.73 -38.20
CA ASP A 146 -55.68 5.25 -38.17
C ASP A 146 -55.00 5.37 -36.78
N GLU A 147 -53.99 4.51 -36.57
CA GLU A 147 -52.85 4.56 -35.62
C GLU A 147 -53.07 4.71 -34.08
N CYS A 148 -52.78 3.64 -33.31
CA CYS A 148 -51.58 3.60 -32.45
C CYS A 148 -51.40 2.28 -31.67
N SER A 149 -50.17 1.76 -31.77
CA SER A 149 -49.44 0.89 -30.83
C SER A 149 -49.92 -0.55 -30.63
N ALA A 150 -49.41 -1.42 -31.52
CA ALA A 150 -49.05 -2.78 -31.15
C ALA A 150 -47.76 -2.74 -30.31
N PHE A 151 -47.79 -3.31 -29.09
CA PHE A 151 -46.56 -3.70 -28.42
C PHE A 151 -46.71 -5.02 -27.67
N ALA A 152 -46.34 -6.10 -28.34
CA ALA A 152 -45.69 -7.29 -27.81
C ALA A 152 -45.29 -8.19 -28.99
N PRO A 153 -44.35 -9.14 -28.84
CA PRO A 153 -43.13 -9.15 -28.02
C PRO A 153 -41.92 -9.59 -28.88
N ARG A 154 -40.68 -9.29 -28.45
CA ARG A 154 -39.57 -10.19 -28.75
C ARG A 154 -38.35 -10.00 -27.85
N GLU A 155 -37.96 -11.13 -27.29
CA GLU A 155 -36.68 -11.41 -26.64
C GLU A 155 -35.52 -11.12 -27.60
N ASN A 156 -34.40 -10.61 -27.04
CA ASN A 156 -33.10 -11.27 -27.12
C ASN A 156 -32.06 -10.51 -26.28
N ALA A 157 -31.40 -11.27 -25.40
CA ALA A 157 -29.99 -11.20 -25.01
C ALA A 157 -29.30 -9.82 -25.09
N SER A 158 -28.79 -9.24 -24.02
CA SER A 158 -27.72 -9.87 -23.24
C SER A 158 -27.58 -9.16 -21.88
N THR A 159 -27.98 -9.83 -20.81
CA THR A 159 -27.40 -9.56 -19.48
C THR A 159 -26.59 -10.78 -19.14
N ALA A 160 -25.34 -10.78 -19.60
CA ALA A 160 -24.31 -11.64 -19.06
C ALA A 160 -24.27 -11.47 -17.53
N PRO A 161 -23.95 -12.51 -16.76
CA PRO A 161 -23.53 -12.30 -15.38
C PRO A 161 -22.31 -11.40 -15.49
N VAL A 162 -22.37 -10.20 -14.89
CA VAL A 162 -21.14 -9.50 -14.53
C VAL A 162 -20.50 -10.40 -13.49
N GLU A 163 -19.68 -11.32 -13.97
CA GLU A 163 -18.48 -11.71 -13.25
C GLU A 163 -17.85 -10.39 -12.84
N GLN A 164 -17.82 -10.09 -11.54
CA GLN A 164 -16.84 -9.15 -11.02
C GLN A 164 -15.46 -9.79 -11.19
N GLU A 165 -15.06 -9.98 -12.45
CA GLU A 165 -13.70 -9.73 -12.85
C GLU A 165 -13.48 -8.27 -12.49
N ALA A 166 -12.52 -8.02 -11.61
CA ALA A 166 -12.11 -6.67 -11.29
C ALA A 166 -11.74 -5.99 -12.62
N HIS A 167 -12.67 -5.20 -13.17
CA HIS A 167 -12.39 -4.29 -14.26
C HIS A 167 -11.50 -3.24 -13.63
N VAL A 168 -10.20 -3.52 -13.57
CA VAL A 168 -9.22 -2.54 -13.15
C VAL A 168 -9.22 -1.53 -14.27
N ASP A 169 -9.98 -0.44 -14.07
CA ASP A 169 -10.07 0.63 -15.05
C ASP A 169 -8.66 1.02 -15.49
N ALA A 170 -8.44 1.26 -16.78
CA ALA A 170 -7.12 1.62 -17.29
C ALA A 170 -6.52 2.83 -16.53
N ALA A 171 -7.38 3.72 -16.03
CA ALA A 171 -7.03 4.81 -15.13
C ALA A 171 -6.49 4.32 -13.77
N ASN A 172 -7.13 3.31 -13.16
CA ASN A 172 -6.69 2.69 -11.90
C ASN A 172 -5.39 1.90 -12.10
N LEU A 173 -5.21 1.19 -13.22
CA LEU A 173 -3.93 0.55 -13.55
C LEU A 173 -2.81 1.58 -13.66
N GLN A 174 -3.06 2.69 -14.35
CA GLN A 174 -2.07 3.75 -14.53
C GLN A 174 -1.75 4.48 -13.22
N GLU A 175 -2.73 4.66 -12.34
CA GLU A 175 -2.54 5.22 -11.01
C GLU A 175 -1.73 4.25 -10.11
N VAL A 176 -2.03 2.96 -10.15
CA VAL A 176 -1.26 1.92 -9.46
C VAL A 176 0.16 1.86 -10.00
N GLU A 177 0.39 1.97 -11.31
CA GLU A 177 1.74 2.02 -11.88
C GLU A 177 2.53 3.25 -11.43
N LEU A 178 1.88 4.41 -11.31
CA LEU A 178 2.48 5.62 -10.75
C LEU A 178 2.82 5.46 -9.26
N LEU A 179 1.94 4.84 -8.47
CA LEU A 179 2.18 4.54 -7.07
C LEU A 179 3.36 3.57 -6.90
N ILE A 180 3.42 2.50 -7.67
CA ILE A 180 4.52 1.53 -7.59
C ILE A 180 5.85 2.19 -7.97
N CYS A 181 5.90 3.04 -9.02
CA CYS A 181 7.12 3.77 -9.37
C CYS A 181 7.46 4.84 -8.30
N ARG A 182 6.46 5.53 -7.70
CA ARG A 182 6.68 6.47 -6.59
C ARG A 182 7.26 5.77 -5.37
N THR A 183 6.72 4.62 -4.96
CA THR A 183 7.25 3.87 -3.82
C THR A 183 8.59 3.21 -4.13
N GLY A 184 8.85 2.85 -5.39
CA GLY A 184 10.11 2.24 -5.84
C GLY A 184 11.28 3.21 -5.97
N CYS A 185 11.04 4.47 -6.38
CA CYS A 185 12.09 5.51 -6.42
C CYS A 185 12.42 6.06 -5.01
N ILE A 186 11.56 5.85 -3.98
CA ILE A 186 11.72 6.43 -2.62
C ILE A 186 12.23 5.39 -1.60
N SER A 187 12.09 4.08 -1.88
CA SER A 187 12.53 3.02 -0.97
C SER A 187 14.06 2.96 -0.78
N HIS A 188 14.50 2.48 0.38
CA HIS A 188 15.92 2.31 0.72
C HIS A 188 16.72 1.65 -0.40
N GLY A 189 17.71 2.38 -0.93
CA GLY A 189 18.63 1.89 -1.95
C GLY A 189 18.23 2.18 -3.39
N ASP A 190 17.21 3.00 -3.64
CA ASP A 190 16.89 3.55 -4.97
C ASP A 190 16.78 2.48 -6.06
N TYR A 191 16.27 1.29 -5.71
CA TYR A 191 16.41 0.06 -6.52
C TYR A 191 15.88 0.22 -7.96
N TRP A 192 14.90 1.10 -8.18
CA TRP A 192 14.28 1.33 -9.49
C TRP A 192 14.76 2.60 -10.18
N ARG A 193 15.64 3.40 -9.57
CA ARG A 193 16.11 4.66 -10.12
C ARG A 193 17.44 4.47 -10.83
N VAL A 194 17.55 5.03 -12.04
CA VAL A 194 18.82 5.13 -12.78
C VAL A 194 18.99 6.60 -13.16
N GLN A 195 20.00 7.27 -12.61
CA GLN A 195 20.14 8.74 -12.66
C GLN A 195 18.89 9.43 -12.09
N ASP A 196 18.12 10.14 -12.93
CA ASP A 196 16.87 10.82 -12.55
C ASP A 196 15.63 10.17 -13.16
N GLN A 197 15.72 8.94 -13.68
CA GLN A 197 14.62 8.28 -14.36
C GLN A 197 14.26 6.92 -13.71
N CYS A 198 12.98 6.59 -13.71
CA CYS A 198 12.45 5.30 -13.22
C CYS A 198 12.73 4.20 -14.25
N ARG A 199 13.46 3.14 -13.90
CA ARG A 199 13.82 2.02 -14.79
C ARG A 199 12.61 1.33 -15.43
N ARG A 200 11.47 1.32 -14.73
CA ARG A 200 10.24 0.67 -15.21
C ARG A 200 9.45 1.54 -16.19
N THR A 201 9.42 2.86 -16.01
CA THR A 201 8.54 3.76 -16.77
C THR A 201 9.27 4.80 -17.63
N GLY A 202 10.58 4.97 -17.44
CA GLY A 202 11.41 5.96 -18.14
C GLY A 202 11.12 7.42 -17.81
N LYS A 203 10.17 7.70 -16.91
CA LYS A 203 9.78 9.06 -16.51
C LYS A 203 10.72 9.63 -15.45
N PRO A 204 10.88 10.96 -15.36
CA PRO A 204 11.71 11.57 -14.34
C PRO A 204 11.17 11.28 -12.92
N CYS A 205 12.00 10.72 -12.03
CA CYS A 205 11.65 10.56 -10.61
C CYS A 205 11.79 11.93 -9.93
N ILE A 206 10.69 12.52 -9.49
CA ILE A 206 10.68 13.78 -8.74
C ILE A 206 10.47 13.45 -7.26
N LEU A 207 11.46 13.76 -6.41
CA LEU A 207 11.30 13.67 -4.97
C LEU A 207 10.63 14.95 -4.49
N VAL A 208 9.38 14.86 -4.05
CA VAL A 208 8.74 15.94 -3.30
C VAL A 208 9.04 15.68 -1.83
N ASP A 209 9.88 16.52 -1.25
CA ASP A 209 10.25 16.41 0.16
C ASP A 209 9.00 16.62 1.01
N GLU A 210 8.65 15.63 1.85
CA GLU A 210 7.35 15.53 2.52
C GLU A 210 7.09 16.72 3.47
N HIS A 211 8.17 17.31 4.01
CA HIS A 211 8.10 18.53 4.80
C HIS A 211 7.72 19.78 3.98
N GLN A 212 8.15 19.89 2.72
CA GLN A 212 7.85 21.06 1.89
C GLN A 212 6.41 21.01 1.33
N ALA A 213 5.89 19.81 1.06
CA ALA A 213 4.51 19.63 0.60
C ALA A 213 3.46 20.08 1.64
N ILE A 214 3.71 19.74 2.91
CA ILE A 214 2.80 20.10 4.02
C ILE A 214 2.84 21.62 4.30
N HIS A 215 4.00 22.26 4.17
CA HIS A 215 4.14 23.71 4.37
C HIS A 215 3.57 24.54 3.21
N ALA A 216 3.81 24.13 1.95
CA ALA A 216 3.28 24.81 0.76
C ALA A 216 1.75 24.75 0.66
N MET A 217 1.14 23.59 0.98
CA MET A 217 -0.33 23.46 1.04
C MET A 217 -0.97 24.35 2.12
N ARG A 218 -0.25 24.70 3.19
CA ARG A 218 -0.73 25.58 4.25
C ARG A 218 -0.53 27.07 3.96
N GLN A 219 0.47 27.43 3.17
CA GLN A 219 0.88 28.82 2.95
C GLN A 219 0.47 29.38 1.57
N GLY A 220 0.03 28.53 0.64
CA GLY A 220 -0.41 28.96 -0.70
C GLY A 220 0.74 29.34 -1.64
N ASP A 221 1.99 29.13 -1.20
CA ASP A 221 3.17 29.35 -2.01
C ASP A 221 3.42 28.15 -2.95
N GLY A 222 3.80 28.43 -4.19
CA GLY A 222 4.08 27.42 -5.20
C GLY A 222 5.16 26.44 -4.73
N ILE A 223 4.91 25.15 -4.95
CA ILE A 223 5.86 24.08 -4.64
C ILE A 223 7.08 24.23 -5.57
N VAL A 224 8.24 24.54 -5.00
CA VAL A 224 9.50 24.50 -5.74
C VAL A 224 9.90 23.03 -5.90
N ILE A 225 9.65 22.48 -7.08
CA ILE A 225 10.09 21.14 -7.45
C ILE A 225 11.61 21.20 -7.67
N GLN A 226 12.39 20.85 -6.64
CA GLN A 226 13.83 20.75 -6.78
C GLN A 226 14.20 19.39 -7.39
N ALA A 227 14.88 19.39 -8.52
CA ALA A 227 15.46 18.17 -9.08
C ALA A 227 16.50 17.62 -8.09
N CYS A 228 16.37 16.34 -7.70
CA CYS A 228 17.34 15.70 -6.82
C CYS A 228 18.70 15.62 -7.54
N PRO A 229 19.78 16.20 -7.00
CA PRO A 229 21.09 15.93 -7.56
C PRO A 229 21.41 14.44 -7.38
N VAL A 230 21.80 13.78 -8.48
CA VAL A 230 22.39 12.44 -8.44
C VAL A 230 23.57 12.50 -7.48
N ARG A 231 23.53 11.77 -6.37
CA ARG A 231 24.72 11.54 -5.56
C ARG A 231 25.66 10.68 -6.40
N SER A 232 26.55 11.33 -7.14
CA SER A 232 27.72 10.69 -7.73
C SER A 232 28.57 10.16 -6.58
N LEU A 233 28.65 8.84 -6.47
CA LEU A 233 29.79 8.16 -5.88
C LEU A 233 31.01 8.35 -6.78
#